data_AF-U9VZ19-F1
#
_entry.id   AF-U9VZ19-F1
#
_cell.length_a   1.000
_cell.length_b   1.000
_cell.length_c   1.000
_cell.angle_alpha   90.00
_cell.angle_beta   90.00
_cell.angle_gamma   90.00
#
_symmetry.space_group_name_H-M   'P 1'
#
loop_
_entity.id
_entity.type
_entity.pdbx_description
1 polymer ?
#
loop_
_entity_poly.entity_id
_entity_poly.type
_entity_poly.pdbx_seq_one_letter_code
_entity_poly.pdbx_strand_id
1 'polypeptide(L)'
;MGLQIADEYVPFAEAIYADLGSAIRGVCQAWCDRNGYSDPFCRDGVWWAFPPNGVMPVRIETVMGEQSQRLVRIGPMRLILFPDGSIYSA
;
A
#
# COMPACT_ATOMS: atom_id res chain seq x y z
N MET A 1 -29.23 14.57 -23.53
CA MET A 1 -28.40 13.36 -23.65
C MET A 1 -27.19 13.57 -22.75
N GLY A 2 -27.18 12.92 -21.59
CA GLY A 2 -26.08 13.03 -20.63
C GLY A 2 -24.87 12.27 -21.13
N LEU A 3 -23.72 12.95 -21.19
CA LEU A 3 -22.43 12.32 -21.39
C LEU A 3 -22.07 11.61 -20.09
N GLN A 4 -22.14 10.28 -20.15
CA GLN A 4 -21.72 9.38 -19.09
C GLN A 4 -20.20 9.49 -19.00
N ILE A 5 -19.71 10.16 -17.94
CA ILE A 5 -18.30 10.13 -17.58
C ILE A 5 -18.04 8.68 -17.18
N ALA A 6 -17.39 7.93 -18.08
CA ALA A 6 -16.83 6.65 -17.72
C ALA A 6 -15.88 6.91 -16.56
N ASP A 7 -16.13 6.24 -15.43
CA ASP A 7 -15.14 6.06 -14.37
C ASP A 7 -13.81 5.72 -15.04
N GLU A 8 -12.91 6.69 -15.09
CA GLU A 8 -11.54 6.46 -15.47
C GLU A 8 -11.00 5.51 -14.42
N TYR A 9 -10.97 4.24 -14.76
CA TYR A 9 -10.10 3.26 -14.13
C TYR A 9 -8.67 3.74 -14.40
N VAL A 10 -8.16 4.63 -13.55
CA VAL A 10 -6.78 5.09 -13.59
C VAL A 10 -5.95 3.85 -13.27
N PRO A 11 -5.21 3.25 -14.22
CA PRO A 11 -4.28 2.19 -13.86
C PRO A 11 -3.28 2.85 -12.89
N PHE A 12 -3.26 2.39 -11.64
CA PHE A 12 -2.30 2.87 -10.65
C PHE A 12 -0.91 2.82 -11.29
N ALA A 13 -0.28 3.99 -11.44
CA ALA A 13 1.03 4.10 -12.05
C ALA A 13 1.99 3.12 -11.37
N GLU A 14 2.68 2.31 -12.18
CA GLU A 14 3.62 1.30 -11.68
C GLU A 14 4.71 1.99 -10.85
N ALA A 15 4.74 1.71 -9.54
CA ALA A 15 5.73 2.29 -8.65
C ALA A 15 7.07 1.54 -8.77
N ILE A 16 8.15 2.28 -9.02
CA ILE A 16 9.48 1.72 -9.28
C ILE A 16 10.32 1.86 -8.02
N TYR A 17 10.90 0.76 -7.56
CA TYR A 17 11.75 0.72 -6.38
C TYR A 17 13.09 0.04 -6.70
N ALA A 18 14.12 0.41 -5.93
CA ALA A 18 15.47 -0.15 -6.08
C ALA A 18 15.56 -1.61 -5.60
N ASP A 19 14.85 -1.93 -4.51
CA ASP A 19 14.86 -3.23 -3.84
C ASP A 19 13.50 -3.51 -3.17
N LEU A 20 13.33 -4.76 -2.70
CA LEU A 20 12.08 -5.21 -2.07
C LEU A 20 11.77 -4.51 -0.75
N GLY A 21 12.78 -4.19 0.06
CA GLY A 21 12.58 -3.49 1.33
C GLY A 21 12.06 -2.07 1.09
N SER A 22 12.65 -1.37 0.11
CA SER A 22 12.19 -0.05 -0.34
C SER A 22 10.77 -0.11 -0.91
N ALA A 23 10.43 -1.15 -1.67
CA ALA A 23 9.09 -1.35 -2.22
C ALA A 23 8.04 -1.57 -1.13
N ILE A 24 8.30 -2.50 -0.20
CA ILE A 24 7.38 -2.80 0.92
C ILE A 24 7.12 -1.53 1.75
N ARG A 25 8.19 -0.82 2.15
CA ARG A 25 8.06 0.43 2.91
C ARG A 25 7.30 1.50 2.13
N GLY A 26 7.59 1.64 0.84
CA GLY A 26 6.94 2.63 -0.01
C GLY A 26 5.44 2.37 -0.20
N VAL A 27 5.04 1.12 -0.42
CA VAL A 27 3.63 0.72 -0.52
C VAL A 27 2.91 0.94 0.81
N CYS A 28 3.54 0.56 1.92
CA CYS A 28 3.04 0.79 3.27
C CYS A 28 2.84 2.29 3.57
N GLN A 29 3.85 3.12 3.29
CA GLN A 29 3.79 4.57 3.51
C GLN A 29 2.69 5.21 2.66
N ALA A 30 2.65 4.89 1.36
CA ALA A 30 1.64 5.45 0.46
C ALA A 30 0.21 5.09 0.89
N TRP A 31 0.02 3.90 1.48
CA TRP A 31 -1.26 3.53 2.07
C TRP A 31 -1.56 4.34 3.33
N CYS A 32 -0.60 4.53 4.24
CA CYS A 32 -0.78 5.36 5.44
C CYS A 32 -1.15 6.80 5.08
N ASP A 33 -0.38 7.43 4.18
CA ASP A 33 -0.60 8.81 3.73
C ASP A 33 -2.00 9.00 3.14
N ARG A 34 -2.43 8.05 2.31
CA ARG A 34 -3.76 8.08 1.66
C ARG A 34 -4.91 7.97 2.66
N ASN A 35 -4.72 7.22 3.75
CA ASN A 35 -5.77 6.92 4.72
C ASN A 35 -5.67 7.81 5.99
N GLY A 36 -4.72 8.75 6.05
CA GLY A 36 -4.54 9.65 7.19
C GLY A 36 -3.93 8.98 8.42
N TYR A 37 -3.21 7.88 8.25
CA TYR A 37 -2.45 7.24 9.31
C TYR A 37 -1.11 7.95 9.53
N SER A 38 -0.48 7.70 10.67
CA SER A 38 0.91 8.13 10.90
C SER A 38 1.91 7.40 9.98
N ASP A 39 3.16 7.85 10.01
CA ASP A 39 4.28 7.08 9.48
C ASP A 39 4.27 5.65 10.04
N PRO A 40 4.39 4.63 9.17
CA PRO A 40 4.38 3.24 9.58
C PRO A 40 5.71 2.84 10.20
N PHE A 41 5.65 1.93 11.17
CA PHE A 41 6.81 1.33 11.80
C PHE A 41 6.69 -0.19 11.80
N CYS A 42 7.82 -0.87 11.67
CA CYS A 42 7.89 -2.32 11.71
C CYS A 42 8.31 -2.78 13.11
N ARG A 43 7.53 -3.69 13.69
CA ARG A 43 7.81 -4.31 14.98
C ARG A 43 7.51 -5.80 14.89
N ASP A 44 8.49 -6.62 15.25
CA ASP A 44 8.41 -8.08 15.22
C ASP A 44 7.98 -8.64 13.84
N GLY A 45 8.45 -7.99 12.76
CA GLY A 45 8.14 -8.36 11.38
C GLY A 45 6.76 -7.92 10.89
N VAL A 46 5.99 -7.19 11.71
CA VAL A 46 4.64 -6.71 11.40
C VAL A 46 4.67 -5.19 11.22
N TRP A 47 3.92 -4.68 10.24
CA TRP A 47 3.74 -3.25 10.06
C TRP A 47 2.60 -2.71 10.92
N TRP A 48 2.89 -1.60 11.58
CA TRP A 48 1.98 -0.88 12.46
C TRP A 48 1.94 0.60 12.09
N ALA A 49 0.80 1.25 12.35
CA ALA A 49 0.65 2.69 12.27
C ALA A 49 -0.40 3.18 13.27
N PHE A 50 -0.34 4.45 13.66
CA PHE A 50 -1.40 5.08 14.44
C PHE A 50 -2.53 5.50 13.50
N PRO A 51 -3.80 5.17 13.82
CA PRO A 51 -4.93 5.66 13.03
C PRO A 51 -5.12 7.16 13.23
N PRO A 52 -5.84 7.84 12.32
CA PRO A 52 -6.14 9.26 12.45
C PRO A 52 -6.80 9.55 13.80
N ASN A 53 -6.23 10.49 14.56
CA ASN A 53 -6.65 10.86 15.92
C ASN A 53 -6.57 9.72 16.96
N GLY A 54 -5.89 8.61 16.65
CA GLY A 54 -5.71 7.49 17.55
C GLY A 54 -4.42 7.55 18.35
N VAL A 55 -4.47 7.04 19.58
CA VAL A 55 -3.31 6.95 20.49
C VAL A 55 -2.77 5.52 20.65
N MET A 56 -3.42 4.54 20.02
CA MET A 56 -3.01 3.14 20.02
C MET A 56 -2.67 2.72 18.59
N PRO A 57 -1.49 2.15 18.33
CA PRO A 57 -1.15 1.67 17.00
C PRO A 57 -1.96 0.41 16.66
N VAL A 58 -2.26 0.26 15.38
CA VAL A 58 -2.96 -0.92 14.83
C VAL A 58 -2.06 -1.63 13.83
N ARG A 59 -2.24 -2.94 13.68
CA ARG A 59 -1.56 -3.73 12.65
C ARG A 59 -2.17 -3.40 11.30
N ILE A 60 -1.35 -3.05 10.32
CA ILE A 60 -1.84 -2.64 9.00
C ILE A 60 -2.62 -3.77 8.32
N GLU A 61 -2.18 -5.03 8.48
CA GLU A 61 -2.90 -6.21 7.96
C GLU A 61 -4.36 -6.31 8.44
N THR A 62 -4.69 -5.74 9.61
CA THR A 62 -6.04 -5.85 10.20
C THR A 62 -7.00 -4.77 9.74
N VAL A 63 -6.48 -3.72 9.10
CA VAL A 63 -7.24 -2.53 8.70
C VAL A 63 -7.13 -2.23 7.21
N MET A 64 -6.19 -2.84 6.49
CA MET A 64 -6.12 -2.75 5.04
C MET A 64 -7.25 -3.55 4.39
N GLY A 65 -7.84 -3.01 3.32
CA GLY A 65 -8.79 -3.75 2.48
C GLY A 65 -8.09 -4.51 1.35
N GLU A 66 -8.75 -5.53 0.78
CA GLU A 66 -8.22 -6.32 -0.35
C GLU A 66 -7.83 -5.47 -1.57
N GLN A 67 -8.49 -4.32 -1.76
CA GLN A 67 -8.19 -3.38 -2.84
C GLN A 67 -6.94 -2.50 -2.59
N SER A 68 -6.23 -2.72 -1.49
CA SER A 68 -5.03 -1.94 -1.13
C SER A 68 -3.77 -2.37 -1.88
N GLN A 69 -3.87 -3.43 -2.69
CA GLN A 69 -2.77 -3.97 -3.48
C GLN A 69 -2.19 -2.96 -4.48
N ARG A 70 -0.88 -3.09 -4.72
CA ARG A 70 -0.10 -2.26 -5.63
C ARG A 70 0.80 -3.10 -6.51
N LEU A 71 0.76 -2.86 -7.81
CA LEU A 71 1.77 -3.37 -8.74
C LEU A 71 3.03 -2.52 -8.60
N VAL A 72 4.14 -3.17 -8.29
CA VAL A 72 5.46 -2.53 -8.17
C VAL A 72 6.47 -3.15 -9.12
N ARG A 73 7.47 -2.37 -9.50
CA ARG A 73 8.62 -2.83 -10.28
C ARG A 73 9.89 -2.75 -9.47
N ILE A 74 10.64 -3.85 -9.44
CA ILE A 74 11.95 -3.96 -8.79
C ILE A 74 12.92 -4.53 -9.82
N GLY A 75 13.72 -3.66 -10.43
CA GLY A 75 14.53 -4.04 -11.60
C GLY A 75 13.66 -4.64 -12.72
N PRO A 76 13.92 -5.87 -13.19
CA PRO A 76 13.10 -6.54 -14.21
C PRO A 76 11.84 -7.22 -13.65
N MET A 77 11.71 -7.33 -12.31
CA MET A 77 10.61 -8.06 -11.67
C MET A 77 9.40 -7.14 -11.45
N ARG A 78 8.21 -7.71 -11.64
CA ARG A 78 6.93 -7.09 -11.31
C ARG A 78 6.24 -7.92 -10.24
N LEU A 79 5.78 -7.27 -9.18
CA LEU A 79 5.16 -7.92 -8.02
C LEU A 79 3.89 -7.18 -7.61
N ILE A 80 2.91 -7.91 -7.10
CA ILE A 80 1.76 -7.32 -6.41
C ILE A 80 2.08 -7.34 -4.92
N LEU A 81 2.15 -6.16 -4.32
CA LEU A 81 2.41 -5.96 -2.89
C LEU A 81 1.20 -5.37 -2.18
N PHE A 82 0.97 -5.84 -0.96
CA PHE A 82 0.06 -5.22 -0.01
C PHE A 82 0.81 -4.28 0.95
N PRO A 83 0.09 -3.33 1.59
CA PRO A 83 0.67 -2.44 2.61
C PRO A 83 1.30 -3.14 3.80
N ASP A 84 0.86 -4.35 4.14
CA ASP A 84 1.47 -5.18 5.19
C ASP A 84 2.77 -5.87 4.74
N GLY A 85 3.19 -5.68 3.49
CA GLY A 85 4.37 -6.29 2.90
C GLY A 85 4.15 -7.70 2.35
N SER A 86 2.93 -8.25 2.43
CA SER A 86 2.61 -9.53 1.80
C SER A 86 2.65 -9.42 0.26
N ILE A 87 3.12 -10.50 -0.37
CA ILE A 87 3.20 -10.63 -1.82
C ILE A 87 2.10 -11.60 -2.25
N TYR A 88 1.32 -11.21 -3.27
CA TYR A 88 0.41 -12.14 -3.93
C TYR A 88 1.03 -12.60 -5.25
N SER A 89 1.26 -13.92 -5.37
CA SER A 89 1.50 -14.57 -6.65
C SER A 89 0.23 -15.29 -7.06
N ALA A 90 -0.38 -14.87 -8.17
CA ALA A 90 -1.46 -15.61 -8.81
C ALA A 90 -0.94 -16.92 -9.41
#